data_AF-A0A8N4EZK7-F1
#
_entry.id   AF-A0A8N4EZK7-F1
#
_cell.length_a   1.000
_cell.length_b   1.000
_cell.length_c   1.000
_cell.angle_alpha   90.00
_cell.angle_beta   90.00
_cell.angle_gamma   90.00
#
_symmetry.space_group_name_H-M   'P 1'
#
loop_
_entity.id
_entity.type
_entity.pdbx_description
1 polymer ?
#
loop_
_entity_poly.entity_id
_entity_poly.type
_entity_poly.pdbx_seq_one_letter_code
_entity_poly.pdbx_strand_id
1 'polypeptide(L)'
;MTPPSENILALNNLYHEEGEKCQVSDDAEVKKKTQRNIGWGLRQFSMLVCKKVEAKGRTTYNEVADEIIAELAPLQTSANSFVFEEKNIRRRVYDAFNVLMAIDAIVKDKKEIRWVGWSCTKTAELKGLKTLLNTFFLKEVRMNLMNSIQRKARFLKDLEDQFVDHQNLMLRNQRLHKSANVSSQGVALPFLLVRTNPKATVEIEISEDQHFVKFDFNGTPFTVHDAAAILKEMRFSQALETENATRSSLDGSNLITDPSGK
;
A
#
# COMPACT_ATOMS: atom_id res chain seq x y z
N MET A 1 24.99 -8.71 6.15
CA MET A 1 24.82 -7.25 5.94
C MET A 1 23.42 -7.02 5.42
N THR A 2 22.54 -6.53 6.28
CA THR A 2 21.10 -6.30 6.03
C THR A 2 20.84 -4.81 6.22
N PRO A 3 20.09 -4.13 5.34
CA PRO A 3 19.74 -2.74 5.56
C PRO A 3 18.59 -2.63 6.58
N PRO A 4 18.56 -1.59 7.43
CA PRO A 4 17.49 -1.41 8.41
C PRO A 4 16.25 -0.85 7.73
N SER A 5 15.13 -1.55 7.95
CA SER A 5 13.79 -1.16 7.52
C SER A 5 13.30 0.08 8.29
N GLU A 6 12.90 1.10 7.54
CA GLU A 6 12.28 2.32 8.04
C GLU A 6 10.97 2.02 8.77
N ASN A 7 10.89 2.54 9.99
CA ASN A 7 9.75 2.42 10.89
C ASN A 7 8.70 3.49 10.55
N ILE A 8 7.90 3.26 9.49
CA ILE A 8 6.73 4.10 9.17
C ILE A 8 5.51 3.50 9.85
N LEU A 9 5.34 3.75 11.14
CA LEU A 9 4.10 3.48 11.89
C LEU A 9 4.10 4.27 13.22
N ALA A 10 3.94 5.59 13.16
CA ALA A 10 3.69 6.39 14.36
C ALA A 10 3.03 7.73 14.05
N LEU A 11 1.81 7.71 13.48
CA LEU A 11 0.93 8.90 13.52
C LEU A 11 -0.51 8.45 13.70
N ASN A 12 -0.87 8.21 14.96
CA ASN A 12 -2.24 8.38 15.47
C ASN A 12 -2.16 8.73 16.95
N ASN A 13 -2.96 9.73 17.33
CA ASN A 13 -3.26 10.23 18.68
C ASN A 13 -2.16 11.17 19.24
N LEU A 14 -2.44 12.38 19.73
CA LEU A 14 -3.65 12.90 20.36
C LEU A 14 -3.91 14.36 19.93
N TYR A 15 -5.18 14.68 19.69
CA TYR A 15 -5.71 15.99 20.02
C TYR A 15 -5.79 16.08 21.54
N HIS A 16 -4.94 16.89 22.15
CA HIS A 16 -5.22 17.48 23.45
C HIS A 16 -4.95 18.98 23.39
N GLU A 17 -5.92 19.69 23.95
CA GLU A 17 -5.98 21.13 24.12
C GLU A 17 -4.85 21.64 25.01
N GLU A 18 -4.50 22.90 24.78
CA GLU A 18 -3.91 23.93 25.65
C GLU A 18 -2.99 24.77 24.74
N GLY A 19 -3.23 26.04 24.49
CA GLY A 19 -3.45 27.07 25.49
C GLY A 19 -2.13 27.78 25.76
N GLU A 20 -1.53 28.44 24.75
CA GLU A 20 -0.32 29.24 24.99
C GLU A 20 -0.34 30.61 24.31
N LYS A 21 -0.08 31.61 25.16
CA LYS A 21 0.18 33.01 24.87
C LYS A 21 1.37 33.16 23.93
N CYS A 22 1.23 33.99 22.90
CA CYS A 22 2.37 34.68 22.32
C CYS A 22 2.35 36.16 22.74
N GLN A 23 3.30 36.51 23.61
CA GLN A 23 3.83 37.86 23.70
C GLN A 23 4.67 38.12 22.45
N VAL A 24 4.46 39.26 21.80
CA VAL A 24 5.48 39.93 20.99
C VAL A 24 5.43 41.43 21.28
N SER A 25 6.63 41.97 21.36
CA SER A 25 7.13 43.20 21.93
C SER A 25 6.79 44.47 21.17
N ASP A 26 7.06 45.58 21.85
CA ASP A 26 6.94 46.98 21.47
C ASP A 26 7.43 47.34 20.07
N ASP A 27 6.65 48.20 19.40
CA ASP A 27 7.21 49.37 18.72
C ASP A 27 6.25 50.55 18.86
N ALA A 28 6.82 51.68 19.29
CA ALA A 28 6.11 52.87 19.71
C ALA A 28 5.73 53.76 18.51
N GLU A 29 4.45 54.12 18.40
CA GLU A 29 4.10 55.43 17.85
C GLU A 29 2.89 56.02 18.59
N VAL A 30 3.15 57.13 19.28
CA VAL A 30 2.20 57.89 20.08
C VAL A 30 1.19 58.56 19.15
N LYS A 31 0.00 57.97 19.02
CA LYS A 31 -1.21 58.69 18.57
C LYS A 31 -2.27 58.64 19.65
N LYS A 32 -2.61 59.86 20.10
CA LYS A 32 -3.66 60.26 21.06
C LYS A 32 -4.63 59.13 21.42
N LYS A 33 -4.55 58.65 22.67
CA LYS A 33 -5.58 57.82 23.30
C LYS A 33 -6.90 58.61 23.37
N THR A 34 -7.67 58.58 22.29
CA THR A 34 -9.12 58.70 22.39
C THR A 34 -9.57 57.52 23.23
N GLN A 35 -10.30 57.78 24.32
CA GLN A 35 -10.86 56.75 25.19
C GLN A 35 -11.51 55.68 24.30
N ARG A 36 -10.89 54.50 24.25
CA ARG A 36 -11.49 53.35 23.62
C ARG A 36 -12.66 52.99 24.53
N ASN A 37 -13.87 53.43 24.15
CA ASN A 37 -15.09 52.79 24.62
C ASN A 37 -14.80 51.30 24.62
N ILE A 38 -15.08 50.63 25.74
CA ILE A 38 -15.05 49.18 25.86
C ILE A 38 -16.08 48.64 24.87
N GLY A 39 -15.65 48.58 23.62
CA GLY A 39 -16.46 48.50 22.43
C GLY A 39 -16.23 47.13 21.84
N TRP A 40 -17.31 46.40 21.71
CA TRP A 40 -17.28 45.01 21.29
C TRP A 40 -16.53 44.86 19.96
N GLY A 41 -15.61 43.90 19.89
CA GLY A 41 -14.78 43.67 18.70
C GLY A 41 -15.53 42.89 17.62
N LEU A 42 -15.04 42.93 16.37
CA LEU A 42 -15.62 42.16 15.26
C LEU A 42 -15.75 40.67 15.59
N ARG A 43 -14.78 40.08 16.33
CA ARG A 43 -14.85 38.69 16.80
C ARG A 43 -16.09 38.41 17.66
N GLN A 44 -16.45 39.32 18.55
CA GLN A 44 -17.63 39.17 19.42
C GLN A 44 -18.92 39.29 18.61
N PHE A 45 -18.99 40.25 17.69
CA PHE A 45 -20.12 40.39 16.78
C PHE A 45 -20.28 39.17 15.88
N SER A 46 -19.21 38.68 15.26
CA SER A 46 -19.26 37.47 14.44
C SER A 46 -19.73 36.25 15.22
N MET A 47 -19.33 36.14 16.49
CA MET A 47 -19.78 35.05 17.36
C MET A 47 -21.27 35.16 17.72
N LEU A 48 -21.77 36.35 18.06
CA LEU A 48 -23.20 36.56 18.33
C LEU A 48 -24.04 36.30 17.07
N VAL A 49 -23.62 36.86 15.94
CA VAL A 49 -24.30 36.67 14.65
C VAL A 49 -24.37 35.20 14.30
N CYS A 50 -23.27 34.46 14.44
CA CYS A 50 -23.24 33.01 14.20
C CYS A 50 -24.23 32.26 15.10
N LYS A 51 -24.15 32.46 16.42
CA LYS A 51 -25.07 31.81 17.39
C LYS A 51 -26.53 32.12 17.11
N LYS A 52 -26.83 33.36 16.70
CA LYS A 52 -28.21 33.79 16.46
C LYS A 52 -28.79 33.18 15.19
N VAL A 53 -28.00 33.10 14.12
CA VAL A 53 -28.42 32.42 12.88
C VAL A 53 -28.54 30.91 13.10
N GLU A 54 -27.62 30.30 13.85
CA GLU A 54 -27.66 28.88 14.21
C GLU A 54 -28.90 28.52 15.04
N ALA A 55 -29.20 29.29 16.09
CA ALA A 55 -30.33 29.01 16.97
C ALA A 55 -31.70 29.15 16.25
N LYS A 56 -31.81 30.09 15.30
CA LYS A 56 -33.06 30.34 14.57
C LYS A 56 -33.23 29.44 13.35
N GLY A 57 -32.13 29.01 12.73
CA GLY A 57 -32.13 28.24 11.50
C GLY A 57 -32.53 29.04 10.25
N ARG A 58 -33.57 29.89 10.34
CA ARG A 58 -34.02 30.82 9.30
C ARG A 58 -34.29 32.18 9.93
N THR A 59 -33.70 33.24 9.38
CA THR A 59 -33.79 34.60 9.93
C THR A 59 -33.57 35.65 8.84
N THR A 60 -33.70 36.93 9.14
CA THR A 60 -33.38 38.03 8.21
C THR A 60 -32.30 38.95 8.75
N TYR A 61 -31.67 39.75 7.88
CA TYR A 61 -30.63 40.68 8.31
C TYR A 61 -31.11 41.68 9.37
N ASN A 62 -32.28 42.28 9.14
CA ASN A 62 -32.83 43.27 10.08
C ASN A 62 -33.16 42.61 11.42
N GLU A 63 -33.76 41.43 11.39
CA GLU A 63 -34.08 40.65 12.59
C GLU A 63 -32.84 40.33 13.43
N VAL A 64 -31.75 39.86 12.80
CA VAL A 64 -30.49 39.59 13.53
C VAL A 64 -29.85 40.88 14.05
N ALA A 65 -29.88 41.96 13.27
CA ALA A 65 -29.29 43.23 13.69
C ALA A 65 -30.05 43.85 14.87
N ASP A 66 -31.37 43.92 14.79
CA ASP A 66 -32.24 44.53 15.79
C ASP A 66 -32.22 43.71 17.10
N GLU A 67 -32.11 42.38 17.02
CA GLU A 67 -31.97 41.53 18.22
C GLU A 67 -30.62 41.70 18.92
N ILE A 68 -29.52 41.80 18.16
CA ILE A 68 -28.21 42.07 18.75
C ILE A 68 -28.19 43.45 19.40
N ILE A 69 -28.85 44.45 18.81
CA ILE A 69 -29.01 45.78 19.41
C ILE A 69 -29.84 45.69 20.70
N ALA A 70 -30.95 44.95 20.69
CA ALA A 70 -31.80 44.77 21.87
C ALA A 70 -31.07 44.04 23.02
N GLU A 71 -30.23 43.06 22.70
CA GLU A 71 -29.41 42.33 23.69
C GLU A 71 -28.30 43.21 24.30
N LEU A 72 -27.83 44.22 23.56
CA LEU A 72 -26.80 45.17 23.99
C LEU A 72 -27.33 46.45 24.63
N ALA A 73 -28.60 46.78 24.43
CA ALA A 73 -29.28 47.93 25.02
C ALA A 73 -29.21 47.99 26.58
N PRO A 74 -29.42 46.90 27.34
CA PRO A 74 -29.42 46.96 28.81
C PRO A 74 -28.02 47.15 29.43
N LEU A 75 -26.95 47.01 28.64
CA LEU A 75 -25.56 47.18 29.09
C LEU A 75 -25.06 48.62 28.92
N GLN A 76 -25.90 49.54 28.42
CA GLN A 76 -25.51 50.92 28.12
C GLN A 76 -26.17 51.92 29.05
N THR A 77 -25.36 52.78 29.67
CA THR A 77 -25.80 53.75 30.69
C THR A 77 -26.10 55.16 30.12
N SER A 78 -25.85 55.44 28.82
CA SER A 78 -26.01 56.79 28.26
C SER A 78 -26.66 56.83 26.86
N ALA A 79 -27.70 57.66 26.72
CA ALA A 79 -28.57 57.72 25.53
C ALA A 79 -27.89 58.15 24.21
N ASN A 80 -26.78 58.89 24.27
CA ASN A 80 -26.05 59.35 23.09
C ASN A 80 -25.09 58.28 22.52
N SER A 81 -24.71 57.26 23.30
CA SER A 81 -23.89 56.12 22.82
C SER A 81 -24.72 55.18 21.94
N PHE A 82 -26.01 55.06 22.26
CA PHE A 82 -26.93 54.08 21.67
C PHE A 82 -27.10 54.23 20.15
N VAL A 83 -27.27 55.45 19.64
CA VAL A 83 -27.47 55.71 18.20
C VAL A 83 -26.21 55.42 17.37
N PHE A 84 -25.03 55.68 17.95
CA PHE A 84 -23.76 55.40 17.27
C PHE A 84 -23.45 53.90 17.22
N GLU A 85 -23.85 53.18 18.26
CA GLU A 85 -23.67 51.73 18.36
C GLU A 85 -24.60 50.98 17.40
N GLU A 86 -25.85 51.42 17.20
CA GLU A 86 -26.75 50.80 16.22
C GLU A 86 -26.14 50.76 14.80
N LYS A 87 -25.61 51.89 14.31
CA LYS A 87 -25.00 51.96 12.98
C LYS A 87 -23.74 51.08 12.89
N ASN A 88 -22.97 51.04 13.98
CA ASN A 88 -21.77 50.21 14.07
C ASN A 88 -22.11 48.71 14.03
N ILE A 89 -23.08 48.29 14.85
CA ILE A 89 -23.58 46.91 14.92
C ILE A 89 -24.10 46.48 13.55
N ARG A 90 -24.96 47.27 12.92
CA ARG A 90 -25.47 47.00 11.57
C ARG A 90 -24.34 46.77 10.56
N ARG A 91 -23.28 47.58 10.59
CA ARG A 91 -22.10 47.41 9.73
C ARG A 91 -21.34 46.11 10.03
N ARG A 92 -21.18 45.76 11.31
CA ARG A 92 -20.47 44.55 11.77
C ARG A 92 -21.23 43.27 11.45
N VAL A 93 -22.56 43.28 11.52
CA VAL A 93 -23.41 42.15 11.11
C VAL A 93 -23.20 41.81 9.63
N TYR A 94 -23.06 42.82 8.76
CA TYR A 94 -22.71 42.58 7.35
C TYR A 94 -21.32 41.96 7.19
N ASP A 95 -20.31 42.43 7.93
CA ASP A 95 -18.96 41.83 7.89
C ASP A 95 -19.02 40.34 8.27
N ALA A 96 -19.76 40.00 9.33
CA ALA A 96 -19.94 38.63 9.79
C ALA A 96 -20.67 37.75 8.76
N PHE A 97 -21.78 38.23 8.19
CA PHE A 97 -22.50 37.47 7.17
C PHE A 97 -21.67 37.22 5.91
N ASN A 98 -20.90 38.21 5.44
CA ASN A 98 -20.08 38.03 4.23
C ASN A 98 -19.05 36.90 4.42
N VAL A 99 -18.43 36.81 5.59
CA VAL A 99 -17.50 35.72 5.91
C VAL A 99 -18.23 34.39 6.06
N LEU A 100 -19.37 34.38 6.76
CA LEU A 100 -20.18 33.16 6.94
C LEU A 100 -20.73 32.62 5.60
N MET A 101 -21.06 33.49 4.65
CA MET A 101 -21.43 33.11 3.28
C MET A 101 -20.22 32.57 2.50
N ALA A 102 -19.05 33.19 2.64
CA ALA A 102 -17.83 32.78 1.93
C ALA A 102 -17.33 31.37 2.35
N ILE A 103 -17.61 30.96 3.58
CA ILE A 103 -17.32 29.62 4.10
C ILE A 103 -18.51 28.66 4.01
N ASP A 104 -19.56 29.06 3.28
CA ASP A 104 -20.78 28.30 3.03
C ASP A 104 -21.56 27.89 4.31
N ALA A 105 -21.34 28.56 5.45
CA ALA A 105 -22.04 28.26 6.70
C ALA A 105 -23.50 28.76 6.70
N ILE A 106 -23.75 29.82 5.93
CA ILE A 106 -25.09 30.41 5.75
C ILE A 106 -25.35 30.67 4.27
N VAL A 107 -26.62 30.62 3.87
CA VAL A 107 -27.08 30.95 2.51
C VAL A 107 -28.09 32.08 2.58
N LYS A 108 -27.92 33.08 1.71
CA LYS A 108 -28.84 34.23 1.57
C LYS A 108 -29.74 34.03 0.36
N ASP A 109 -31.04 33.91 0.57
CA ASP A 109 -32.06 33.94 -0.47
C ASP A 109 -32.89 35.23 -0.37
N LYS A 110 -32.60 36.18 -1.26
CA LYS A 110 -33.19 37.53 -1.24
C LYS A 110 -33.06 38.22 0.13
N LYS A 111 -34.10 38.17 0.95
CA LYS A 111 -34.17 38.77 2.31
C LYS A 111 -33.99 37.74 3.43
N GLU A 112 -34.09 36.46 3.12
CA GLU A 112 -33.99 35.35 4.07
C GLU A 112 -32.55 34.83 4.15
N ILE A 113 -32.12 34.48 5.35
CA ILE A 113 -30.82 33.90 5.66
C ILE A 113 -31.09 32.55 6.31
N ARG A 114 -30.54 31.50 5.73
CA ARG A 114 -30.67 30.12 6.24
C ARG A 114 -29.34 29.64 6.79
N TRP A 115 -29.38 29.05 7.98
CA TRP A 115 -28.26 28.29 8.54
C TRP A 115 -28.13 26.98 7.78
N VAL A 116 -26.98 26.77 7.15
CA VAL A 116 -26.63 25.51 6.48
C VAL A 116 -25.76 24.65 7.40
N GLY A 117 -25.03 25.29 8.33
CA GLY A 117 -24.03 24.65 9.17
C GLY A 117 -22.68 24.60 8.47
N TRP A 118 -21.64 24.20 9.21
CA TRP A 118 -20.30 24.06 8.64
C TRP A 118 -20.31 22.99 7.53
N SER A 119 -20.13 23.42 6.28
CA SER A 119 -20.26 22.60 5.08
C SER A 119 -19.51 21.27 5.17
N CYS A 120 -20.25 20.23 5.55
CA CYS A 120 -19.79 18.84 5.67
C CYS A 120 -19.52 18.20 4.29
N THR A 121 -20.02 18.80 3.20
CA THR A 121 -20.02 18.24 1.85
C THR A 121 -18.64 18.16 1.20
N LYS A 122 -17.89 19.27 1.14
CA LYS A 122 -16.52 19.30 0.59
C LYS A 122 -15.56 18.35 1.33
N THR A 123 -15.75 18.19 2.65
CA THR A 123 -14.91 17.30 3.45
C THR A 123 -15.24 15.81 3.25
N ALA A 124 -16.52 15.47 3.02
CA ALA A 124 -16.93 14.10 2.74
C ALA A 124 -16.44 13.62 1.36
N GLU A 125 -16.54 14.45 0.33
CA GLU A 125 -16.05 14.14 -1.02
C GLU A 125 -14.52 13.98 -1.05
N LEU A 126 -13.78 14.88 -0.40
CA LEU A 126 -12.32 14.78 -0.25
C LEU A 126 -11.92 13.52 0.52
N LYS A 127 -12.66 13.15 1.59
CA LYS A 127 -12.44 11.89 2.30
C LYS A 127 -12.70 10.69 1.41
N GLY A 128 -13.78 10.70 0.63
CA GLY A 128 -14.11 9.63 -0.32
C GLY A 128 -13.02 9.44 -1.38
N LEU A 129 -12.54 10.52 -1.98
CA LEU A 129 -11.46 10.47 -2.97
C LEU A 129 -10.14 9.99 -2.35
N LYS A 130 -9.82 10.43 -1.12
CA LYS A 130 -8.64 9.96 -0.39
C LYS A 130 -8.73 8.46 -0.08
N THR A 131 -9.89 7.98 0.33
CA THR A 131 -10.14 6.54 0.55
C THR A 131 -10.00 5.77 -0.76
N LEU A 132 -10.57 6.27 -1.86
CA LEU A 132 -10.46 5.63 -3.17
C LEU A 132 -9.00 5.53 -3.61
N LEU A 133 -8.24 6.62 -3.54
CA LEU A 133 -6.81 6.65 -3.86
C LEU A 133 -6.01 5.69 -2.98
N ASN A 134 -6.29 5.69 -1.67
CA ASN A 134 -5.65 4.77 -0.73
C ASN A 134 -5.97 3.31 -1.09
N THR A 135 -7.21 2.97 -1.40
CA THR A 135 -7.58 1.60 -1.80
C THR A 135 -6.91 1.17 -3.10
N PHE A 136 -6.71 2.09 -4.06
CA PHE A 136 -5.99 1.80 -5.29
C PHE A 136 -4.51 1.49 -5.00
N PHE A 137 -3.85 2.36 -4.23
CA PHE A 137 -2.46 2.16 -3.82
C PHE A 137 -2.26 0.87 -3.01
N LEU A 138 -3.14 0.59 -2.04
CA LEU A 138 -3.08 -0.64 -1.24
C LEU A 138 -3.24 -1.90 -2.10
N LYS A 139 -4.11 -1.86 -3.12
CA LYS A 139 -4.26 -2.98 -4.06
C LYS A 139 -2.96 -3.23 -4.83
N GLU A 140 -2.32 -2.17 -5.32
CA GLU A 140 -1.07 -2.29 -6.05
C GLU A 140 0.07 -2.85 -5.18
N VAL A 141 0.25 -2.30 -3.97
CA VAL A 141 1.23 -2.81 -2.99
C VAL A 141 0.95 -4.28 -2.66
N ARG A 142 -0.33 -4.64 -2.45
CA ARG A 142 -0.73 -6.04 -2.18
C ARG A 142 -0.38 -6.94 -3.35
N MET A 143 -0.67 -6.53 -4.59
CA MET A 143 -0.34 -7.32 -5.79
C MET A 143 1.17 -7.54 -5.91
N ASN A 144 1.96 -6.48 -5.71
CA ASN A 144 3.42 -6.58 -5.75
C ASN A 144 3.98 -7.50 -4.66
N LEU A 145 3.45 -7.41 -3.45
CA LEU A 145 3.83 -8.29 -2.34
C LEU A 145 3.46 -9.75 -2.63
N MET A 146 2.24 -9.99 -3.12
CA MET A 146 1.80 -11.35 -3.49
C MET A 146 2.66 -11.95 -4.60
N ASN A 147 3.00 -11.19 -5.63
CA ASN A 147 3.92 -11.63 -6.69
C ASN A 147 5.31 -11.96 -6.13
N SER A 148 5.80 -11.15 -5.18
CA SER A 148 7.07 -11.41 -4.50
C SER A 148 7.03 -12.70 -3.67
N ILE A 149 5.98 -12.90 -2.88
CA ILE A 149 5.76 -14.11 -2.09
C ILE A 149 5.69 -15.33 -3.02
N GLN A 150 4.95 -15.25 -4.12
CA GLN A 150 4.82 -16.35 -5.06
C GLN A 150 6.15 -16.71 -5.72
N ARG A 151 6.97 -15.72 -6.11
CA ARG A 151 8.32 -15.98 -6.63
C ARG A 151 9.21 -16.66 -5.61
N LYS A 152 9.21 -16.16 -4.36
CA LYS A 152 9.99 -16.77 -3.26
C LYS A 152 9.54 -18.19 -2.95
N ALA A 153 8.24 -18.45 -2.96
CA ALA A 153 7.68 -19.78 -2.73
C ALA A 153 8.10 -20.77 -3.83
N ARG A 154 8.03 -20.37 -5.11
CA ARG A 154 8.51 -21.21 -6.22
C ARG A 154 10.01 -21.49 -6.11
N PHE A 155 10.81 -20.46 -5.87
CA PHE A 155 12.25 -20.61 -5.72
C PHE A 155 12.64 -21.52 -4.55
N LEU A 156 11.95 -21.40 -3.41
CA LEU A 156 12.16 -22.30 -2.27
C LEU A 156 11.81 -23.75 -2.64
N LYS A 157 10.73 -23.96 -3.40
CA LYS A 157 10.35 -25.29 -3.85
C LYS A 157 11.39 -25.88 -4.80
N ASP A 158 11.91 -25.09 -5.73
CA ASP A 158 12.97 -25.52 -6.63
C ASP A 158 14.26 -25.89 -5.87
N LEU A 159 14.62 -25.13 -4.84
CA LEU A 159 15.76 -25.43 -3.96
C LEU A 159 15.56 -26.72 -3.15
N GLU A 160 14.36 -26.93 -2.59
CA GLU A 160 14.01 -28.15 -1.87
C GLU A 160 14.14 -29.37 -2.80
N ASP A 161 13.59 -29.27 -4.01
CA ASP A 161 13.66 -30.35 -5.00
C ASP A 161 15.12 -30.63 -5.40
N GLN A 162 15.94 -29.61 -5.63
CA GLN A 162 17.38 -29.77 -5.89
C GLN A 162 18.11 -30.46 -4.73
N PHE A 163 17.80 -30.09 -3.49
CA PHE A 163 18.40 -30.71 -2.31
C PHE A 163 18.05 -32.20 -2.24
N VAL A 164 16.78 -32.55 -2.43
CA VAL A 164 16.30 -33.94 -2.46
C VAL A 164 16.99 -34.73 -3.58
N ASP A 165 17.10 -34.15 -4.77
CA ASP A 165 17.73 -34.80 -5.92
C ASP A 165 19.22 -35.08 -5.67
N HIS A 166 19.94 -34.14 -5.03
CA HIS A 166 21.33 -34.34 -4.63
C HIS A 166 21.47 -35.44 -3.57
N GLN A 167 20.61 -35.46 -2.56
CA GLN A 167 20.62 -36.51 -1.54
C GLN A 167 20.36 -37.88 -2.17
N ASN A 168 19.38 -37.99 -3.07
CA ASN A 168 19.07 -39.22 -3.77
C ASN A 168 20.25 -39.69 -4.63
N LEU A 169 20.92 -38.79 -5.35
CA LEU A 169 22.12 -39.11 -6.13
C LEU A 169 23.24 -39.64 -5.23
N MET A 170 23.52 -38.96 -4.12
CA MET A 170 24.56 -39.36 -3.17
C MET A 170 24.27 -40.75 -2.59
N LEU A 171 23.03 -41.00 -2.15
CA LEU A 171 22.62 -42.30 -1.62
C LEU A 171 22.70 -43.40 -2.66
N ARG A 172 22.26 -43.15 -3.90
CA ARG A 172 22.37 -44.10 -5.02
C ARG A 172 23.84 -44.45 -5.29
N ASN A 173 24.70 -43.44 -5.39
CA ASN A 173 26.13 -43.65 -5.65
C ASN A 173 26.79 -44.42 -4.51
N GLN A 174 26.49 -44.10 -3.25
CA GLN A 174 27.00 -44.84 -2.08
C GLN A 174 26.61 -46.31 -2.10
N ARG A 175 25.37 -46.66 -2.51
CA ARG A 175 24.93 -48.05 -2.64
C ARG A 175 25.73 -48.77 -3.72
N LEU A 176 25.90 -48.14 -4.88
CA LEU A 176 26.66 -48.69 -6.01
C LEU A 176 28.15 -48.89 -5.67
N HIS A 177 28.74 -48.00 -4.87
CA HIS A 177 30.13 -48.15 -4.42
C HIS A 177 30.32 -49.27 -3.39
N LYS A 178 29.29 -49.62 -2.61
CA LYS A 178 29.34 -50.75 -1.65
C LYS A 178 29.20 -52.11 -2.32
N SER A 179 28.45 -52.19 -3.42
CA SER A 179 28.39 -53.36 -4.29
C SER A 179 29.59 -53.33 -5.24
N ALA A 180 30.73 -53.85 -4.79
CA ALA A 180 32.01 -53.80 -5.49
C ALA A 180 31.93 -54.26 -6.97
N ASN A 181 31.74 -53.31 -7.91
CA ASN A 181 32.07 -53.40 -9.33
C ASN A 181 31.66 -52.12 -10.10
N VAL A 182 32.24 -50.97 -9.76
CA VAL A 182 32.10 -49.79 -10.65
C VAL A 182 33.45 -49.10 -10.80
N SER A 183 33.96 -49.10 -12.03
CA SER A 183 35.05 -48.24 -12.47
C SER A 183 34.70 -46.78 -12.17
N SER A 184 35.72 -45.94 -11.96
CA SER A 184 35.62 -44.51 -11.61
C SER A 184 35.02 -43.61 -12.71
N GLN A 185 34.12 -44.14 -13.54
CA GLN A 185 33.63 -43.52 -14.77
C GLN A 185 32.32 -42.77 -14.49
N GLY A 186 32.44 -41.59 -13.91
CA GLY A 186 31.32 -40.67 -13.68
C GLY A 186 31.74 -39.22 -13.93
N VAL A 187 30.76 -38.36 -14.23
CA VAL A 187 30.98 -36.91 -14.39
C VAL A 187 30.64 -36.21 -13.07
N ALA A 188 31.60 -35.46 -12.52
CA ALA A 188 31.40 -34.71 -11.28
C ALA A 188 30.58 -33.43 -11.53
N LEU A 189 29.83 -33.00 -10.51
CA LEU A 189 29.14 -31.71 -10.50
C LEU A 189 30.13 -30.57 -10.15
N PRO A 190 29.94 -29.34 -10.68
CA PRO A 190 28.93 -28.94 -11.66
C PRO A 190 29.37 -29.23 -13.11
N PHE A 191 28.43 -29.58 -13.97
CA PHE A 191 28.66 -29.74 -15.40
C PHE A 191 27.48 -29.19 -16.22
N LEU A 192 27.73 -29.03 -17.52
CA LEU A 192 26.73 -28.67 -18.52
C LEU A 192 26.72 -29.76 -19.59
N LEU A 193 25.53 -30.24 -19.96
CA LEU A 193 25.36 -31.21 -21.04
C LEU A 193 24.84 -30.50 -22.29
N VAL A 194 25.58 -30.61 -23.37
CA VAL A 194 25.11 -30.19 -24.70
C VAL A 194 24.71 -31.45 -25.48
N ARG A 195 23.44 -31.52 -25.89
CA ARG A 195 22.86 -32.65 -26.61
C ARG A 195 22.52 -32.22 -28.03
N THR A 196 22.92 -33.02 -29.01
CA THR A 196 22.55 -32.83 -30.43
C THR A 196 22.14 -34.18 -31.04
N ASN A 197 21.74 -34.17 -32.31
CA ASN A 197 21.43 -35.39 -33.06
C ASN A 197 22.67 -36.32 -33.11
N PRO A 198 22.52 -37.65 -32.90
CA PRO A 198 23.63 -38.60 -33.00
C PRO A 198 24.39 -38.58 -34.34
N LYS A 199 23.76 -38.08 -35.41
CA LYS A 199 24.36 -37.93 -36.75
C LYS A 199 24.90 -36.53 -37.03
N ALA A 200 24.84 -35.60 -36.07
CA ALA A 200 25.34 -34.25 -36.24
C ALA A 200 26.88 -34.25 -36.26
N THR A 201 27.46 -33.50 -37.19
CA THR A 201 28.90 -33.20 -37.21
C THR A 201 29.14 -31.94 -36.42
N VAL A 202 29.90 -32.05 -35.33
CA VAL A 202 30.26 -30.91 -34.46
C VAL A 202 31.73 -30.61 -34.60
N GLU A 203 32.06 -29.37 -34.97
CA GLU A 203 33.43 -28.86 -34.98
C GLU A 203 33.70 -28.14 -33.67
N ILE A 204 34.84 -28.44 -33.05
CA ILE A 204 35.20 -27.92 -31.72
C ILE A 204 36.55 -27.22 -31.84
N GLU A 205 36.55 -25.93 -31.54
CA GLU A 205 37.75 -25.11 -31.46
C GLU A 205 37.97 -24.73 -29.99
N ILE A 206 39.11 -25.13 -29.43
CA ILE A 206 39.51 -24.83 -28.06
C ILE A 206 40.67 -23.83 -28.12
N SER A 207 40.54 -22.72 -27.39
CA SER A 207 41.63 -21.75 -27.27
C SER A 207 42.85 -22.38 -26.58
N GLU A 208 44.04 -21.84 -26.86
CA GLU A 208 45.29 -22.35 -26.28
C GLU A 208 45.29 -22.31 -24.74
N ASP A 209 44.67 -21.28 -24.15
CA ASP A 209 44.50 -21.11 -22.72
C ASP A 209 43.34 -21.94 -22.11
N GLN A 210 42.59 -22.68 -22.94
CA GLN A 210 41.42 -23.49 -22.57
C GLN A 210 40.27 -22.72 -21.88
N HIS A 211 40.27 -21.39 -21.95
CA HIS A 211 39.19 -20.57 -21.37
C HIS A 211 38.00 -20.42 -22.32
N PHE A 212 38.23 -20.57 -23.63
CA PHE A 212 37.21 -20.46 -24.65
C PHE A 212 37.10 -21.77 -25.43
N VAL A 213 35.87 -22.26 -25.53
CA VAL A 213 35.51 -23.39 -26.39
C VAL A 213 34.39 -22.93 -27.30
N LYS A 214 34.61 -23.05 -28.60
CA LYS A 214 33.60 -22.78 -29.64
C LYS A 214 33.14 -24.11 -30.22
N PHE A 215 31.82 -24.27 -30.27
CA PHE A 215 31.15 -25.40 -30.90
C PHE A 215 30.44 -24.90 -32.16
N ASP A 216 30.78 -25.46 -33.32
CA ASP A 216 30.01 -25.30 -34.55
C ASP A 216 29.21 -26.57 -34.82
N PHE A 217 27.89 -26.43 -34.88
CA PHE A 217 26.96 -27.54 -35.12
C PHE A 217 26.56 -27.66 -36.60
N ASN A 218 27.16 -26.86 -37.50
CA ASN A 218 26.90 -26.91 -38.94
C ASN A 218 25.39 -26.78 -39.29
N GLY A 219 24.68 -25.93 -38.54
CA GLY A 219 23.23 -25.73 -38.68
C GLY A 219 22.34 -26.81 -38.04
N THR A 220 22.91 -27.83 -37.39
CA THR A 220 22.12 -28.82 -36.64
C THR A 220 21.63 -28.27 -35.30
N PRO A 221 20.35 -28.50 -34.92
CA PRO A 221 19.84 -28.06 -33.63
C PRO A 221 20.52 -28.78 -32.46
N PHE A 222 20.76 -28.05 -31.37
CA PHE A 222 21.27 -28.60 -30.11
C PHE A 222 20.45 -28.08 -28.92
N THR A 223 20.51 -28.80 -27.80
CA THR A 223 19.93 -28.39 -26.52
C THR A 223 21.00 -28.38 -25.45
N VAL A 224 20.83 -27.51 -24.46
CA VAL A 224 21.76 -27.34 -23.34
C VAL A 224 21.01 -27.62 -22.05
N HIS A 225 21.56 -28.49 -21.21
CA HIS A 225 20.99 -28.88 -19.94
C HIS A 225 22.03 -28.68 -18.84
N ASP A 226 21.63 -28.00 -17.77
CA ASP A 226 22.44 -27.95 -16.55
C ASP A 226 22.29 -29.25 -15.76
N ALA A 227 23.19 -29.44 -14.80
CA ALA A 227 23.14 -30.63 -13.95
C ALA A 227 21.81 -30.80 -13.19
N ALA A 228 21.17 -29.70 -12.78
CA ALA A 228 19.90 -29.74 -12.06
C ALA A 228 18.76 -30.28 -12.93
N ALA A 229 18.66 -29.85 -14.19
CA ALA A 229 17.68 -30.38 -15.14
C ALA A 229 17.88 -31.88 -15.38
N ILE A 230 19.14 -32.33 -15.48
CA ILE A 230 19.45 -33.75 -15.65
C ILE A 230 19.05 -34.57 -14.41
N LEU A 231 19.31 -34.05 -13.20
CA LEU A 231 18.90 -34.71 -11.96
C LEU A 231 17.38 -34.84 -11.84
N LYS A 232 16.65 -33.81 -12.24
CA LYS A 232 15.20 -33.83 -12.29
C LYS A 232 14.67 -34.88 -13.27
N GLU A 233 15.28 -35.01 -14.45
CA GLU A 233 14.91 -36.04 -15.44
C GLU A 233 15.22 -37.47 -14.94
N MET A 234 16.34 -37.65 -14.24
CA MET A 234 16.70 -38.93 -13.60
C MET A 234 15.69 -39.35 -12.53
N ARG A 235 15.08 -38.39 -11.83
CA ARG A 235 14.01 -38.65 -10.84
C ARG A 235 12.74 -39.17 -11.50
N PHE A 236 12.31 -38.54 -12.60
CA PHE A 236 11.11 -38.96 -13.33
C PHE A 236 11.26 -40.36 -13.94
N SER A 237 12.43 -40.66 -14.50
CA SER A 237 12.72 -41.98 -15.06
C SER A 237 12.60 -43.10 -14.02
N GLN A 238 13.15 -42.89 -12.81
CA GLN A 238 13.04 -43.85 -11.69
C GLN A 238 11.59 -44.04 -11.20
N ALA A 239 10.79 -42.96 -11.17
CA ALA A 239 9.39 -43.05 -10.78
C ALA A 239 8.58 -43.92 -11.76
N LEU A 240 8.79 -43.74 -13.07
CA LEU A 240 8.13 -44.54 -14.11
C LEU A 240 8.55 -46.02 -14.08
N GLU A 241 9.83 -46.30 -13.82
CA GLU A 241 10.32 -47.68 -13.64
C GLU A 241 9.65 -48.37 -12.44
N THR A 242 9.46 -47.64 -11.34
CA THR A 242 8.81 -48.16 -10.12
C THR A 242 7.32 -48.43 -10.35
N GLU A 243 6.61 -47.56 -11.08
CA GLU A 243 5.21 -47.76 -11.46
C GLU A 243 5.04 -48.92 -12.45
N ASN A 244 5.95 -49.08 -13.41
CA ASN A 244 5.90 -50.19 -14.37
C ASN A 244 6.22 -51.54 -13.70
N ALA A 245 7.16 -51.57 -12.74
CA ALA A 245 7.49 -52.77 -11.98
C ALA A 245 6.35 -53.22 -11.05
N THR A 246 5.61 -52.27 -10.46
CA THR A 246 4.43 -52.60 -9.64
C THR A 246 3.27 -53.11 -10.49
N ARG A 247 3.11 -52.63 -11.73
CA ARG A 247 2.10 -53.14 -12.67
C ARG A 247 2.45 -54.52 -13.24
N SER A 248 3.71 -54.78 -13.58
CA SER A 248 4.13 -56.10 -14.10
C SER A 248 4.09 -57.21 -13.04
N SER A 249 4.29 -56.86 -11.75
CA SER A 249 4.17 -57.82 -10.64
C SER A 249 2.72 -58.27 -10.36
N LEU A 250 1.70 -57.52 -10.81
CA LEU A 250 0.29 -57.90 -10.67
C LEU A 250 -0.17 -58.83 -11.80
N ASP A 251 0.39 -58.69 -13.00
CA ASP A 251 0.01 -59.47 -14.20
C ASP A 251 0.63 -60.87 -14.25
N GLY A 252 1.68 -61.14 -13.46
CA GLY A 252 2.35 -62.44 -13.39
C GLY A 252 1.67 -63.49 -12.48
N SER A 253 0.52 -63.18 -11.88
CA SER A 253 -0.12 -64.02 -10.85
C SER A 253 -1.25 -64.95 -11.35
N ASN A 254 -1.48 -65.04 -12.67
CA ASN A 254 -2.53 -65.90 -13.26
C ASN A 254 -1.99 -67.08 -14.11
N LEU A 255 -1.02 -67.83 -13.60
CA LEU A 255 -0.70 -69.17 -14.10
C LEU A 255 -0.73 -70.17 -12.94
N ILE A 256 -1.95 -70.46 -12.48
CA ILE A 256 -2.21 -71.63 -11.64
C ILE A 256 -2.19 -72.86 -12.55
N THR A 257 -1.09 -73.59 -12.46
CA THR A 257 -0.98 -75.00 -12.81
C THR A 257 -2.06 -75.79 -12.09
N ASP A 258 -2.90 -76.50 -12.84
CA ASP A 258 -3.86 -77.49 -12.33
C ASP A 258 -3.14 -78.84 -12.12
N PRO A 259 -3.07 -79.38 -10.87
CA PRO A 259 -2.72 -80.78 -10.66
C PRO A 259 -3.97 -81.57 -10.25
N SER A 260 -4.45 -82.39 -11.19
CA SER A 260 -5.03 -83.74 -11.00
C SER A 260 -5.76 -84.07 -9.68
N GLY A 261 -7.02 -84.48 -9.81
CA GLY A 261 -7.44 -85.79 -9.28
C GLY A 261 -8.71 -85.81 -8.43
N LYS A 262 -9.83 -86.18 -9.07
CA LYS A 262 -10.73 -87.27 -8.67
C LYS A 262 -11.71 -87.60 -9.79
#